data_AF-A0A820MEH6-F1
#
_entry.id   AF-A0A820MEH6-F1
#
_cell.length_a   1.000
_cell.length_b   1.000
_cell.length_c   1.000
_cell.angle_alpha   90.00
_cell.angle_beta   90.00
_cell.angle_gamma   90.00
#
_symmetry.space_group_name_H-M   'P 1'
#
loop_
_entity.id
_entity.type
_entity.pdbx_description
1 polymer ?
#
loop_
_entity_poly.entity_id
_entity_poly.type
_entity_poly.pdbx_seq_one_letter_code
_entity_poly.pdbx_strand_id
1 'polypeptide(L)'
;FFTLCLSGSGKTESCKYIVQHILSRSLSVETALNMKINQVNPLMEAFGNAKTYINTNSSRFGKYLEILFSPSGNVLGAQLKEYLLEKSRVISHNNDEGNFHIFYYLFAGLSHDTLVRNGLRTPSEHRYMSHNTELAQLDGARQV
;
A
#
# COMPACT_ATOMS: atom_id res chain seq x y z
N PHE A 1 10.50 -16.83 -0.24
CA PHE A 1 9.88 -17.06 1.08
C PHE A 1 8.39 -16.79 0.97
N PHE A 2 7.54 -17.68 1.47
CA PHE A 2 6.09 -17.46 1.50
C PHE A 2 5.67 -17.14 2.94
N THR A 3 5.09 -15.97 3.16
CA THR A 3 4.48 -15.60 4.44
C THR A 3 2.97 -15.51 4.24
N LEU A 4 2.25 -16.58 4.59
CA LEU A 4 0.79 -16.66 4.48
C LEU A 4 0.18 -16.58 5.88
N CYS A 5 -0.41 -15.43 6.20
CA CYS A 5 -1.07 -15.18 7.48
C CYS A 5 -2.27 -14.22 7.29
N LEU A 6 -3.15 -14.14 8.29
CA LEU A 6 -4.31 -13.25 8.32
C LEU A 6 -3.92 -11.76 8.20
N SER A 7 -4.83 -10.91 7.71
CA SER A 7 -4.62 -9.46 7.67
C SER A 7 -4.29 -8.92 9.07
N GLY A 8 -3.30 -8.05 9.21
CA GLY A 8 -2.86 -7.51 10.52
C GLY A 8 -1.86 -8.37 11.31
N SER A 9 -1.46 -9.55 10.83
CA SER A 9 -0.56 -10.46 11.57
C SER A 9 0.95 -10.12 11.50
N GLY A 10 1.31 -8.93 11.02
CA GLY A 10 2.73 -8.53 10.89
C GLY A 10 3.49 -9.04 9.65
N LYS A 11 2.80 -9.55 8.62
CA LYS A 11 3.44 -10.11 7.40
C LYS A 11 4.47 -9.15 6.78
N THR A 12 4.11 -7.88 6.64
CA THR A 12 4.97 -6.85 6.04
C THR A 12 6.24 -6.64 6.87
N GLU A 13 6.10 -6.54 8.19
CA GLU A 13 7.22 -6.36 9.11
C GLU A 13 8.14 -7.59 9.14
N SER A 14 7.57 -8.80 9.18
CA SER A 14 8.38 -10.03 9.10
C SER A 14 9.16 -10.11 7.79
N CYS A 15 8.54 -9.77 6.66
CA CYS A 15 9.21 -9.74 5.37
C CYS A 15 10.38 -8.74 5.35
N LYS A 16 10.19 -7.56 5.94
CA LYS A 16 11.23 -6.52 6.07
C LYS A 16 12.46 -7.05 6.82
N TYR A 17 12.28 -7.71 7.96
CA TYR A 17 13.40 -8.30 8.71
C TYR A 17 14.12 -9.43 7.96
N ILE A 18 13.38 -10.27 7.23
CA ILE A 18 13.98 -11.33 6.42
C ILE A 18 14.87 -10.72 5.32
N VAL A 19 14.38 -9.69 4.62
CA VAL A 19 15.17 -8.99 3.58
C VAL A 19 16.41 -8.35 4.20
N GLN A 20 16.27 -7.67 5.33
CA GLN A 20 17.40 -7.06 6.04
C GLN A 20 18.47 -8.09 6.41
N HIS A 21 18.07 -9.26 6.92
CA HIS A 21 19.00 -10.33 7.25
C HIS A 21 19.73 -10.89 6.03
N ILE A 22 19.04 -11.02 4.89
CA ILE A 22 19.67 -11.46 3.64
C ILE A 22 20.68 -10.43 3.14
N LEU A 23 20.33 -9.14 3.21
CA LEU A 23 21.20 -8.05 2.76
C LEU A 23 22.44 -7.90 3.62
N SER A 24 22.32 -8.01 4.94
CA SER A 24 23.46 -7.90 5.86
C SER A 24 24.48 -9.03 5.69
N ARG A 25 24.06 -10.18 5.15
CA ARG A 25 24.94 -11.32 4.83
C ARG A 25 25.53 -11.27 3.43
N SER A 26 25.00 -10.41 2.55
CA SER A 26 25.54 -10.20 1.21
C SER A 26 26.70 -9.19 1.27
N LEU A 27 27.76 -9.37 0.47
CA LEU A 27 28.90 -8.43 0.44
C LEU A 27 28.55 -7.10 -0.26
N SER A 28 27.33 -6.97 -0.79
CA SER A 28 26.82 -5.77 -1.45
C SER A 28 26.37 -4.73 -0.44
N VAL A 29 26.74 -3.46 -0.67
CA VAL A 29 26.40 -2.30 0.16
C VAL A 29 24.90 -2.28 0.48
N GLU A 30 24.61 -2.59 1.75
CA GLU A 30 23.36 -2.94 2.40
C GLU A 30 22.21 -1.91 2.21
N THR A 31 22.56 -0.67 1.83
CA THR A 31 21.70 0.48 2.08
C THR A 31 20.74 0.80 0.92
N ALA A 32 21.17 0.68 -0.34
CA ALA A 32 20.39 1.19 -1.47
C ALA A 32 19.12 0.35 -1.77
N LEU A 33 19.21 -0.98 -1.68
CA LEU A 33 18.05 -1.85 -1.97
C LEU A 33 17.00 -1.78 -0.87
N ASN A 34 17.44 -1.82 0.39
CA ASN A 34 16.55 -1.72 1.56
C ASN A 34 15.80 -0.38 1.56
N MET A 35 16.50 0.73 1.27
CA MET A 35 15.86 2.05 1.13
C MET A 35 14.79 2.04 0.03
N LYS A 36 15.08 1.50 -1.15
CA LYS A 36 14.10 1.42 -2.25
C LYS A 36 12.87 0.61 -1.87
N ILE A 37 13.04 -0.55 -1.22
CA ILE A 37 11.93 -1.38 -0.75
C ILE A 37 11.07 -0.62 0.28
N ASN A 38 11.72 0.07 1.22
CA ASN A 38 11.01 0.88 2.21
C ASN A 38 10.25 2.07 1.59
N GLN A 39 10.77 2.67 0.51
CA GLN A 39 10.11 3.77 -0.20
C GLN A 39 8.92 3.30 -1.05
N VAL A 40 8.99 2.11 -1.64
CA VAL A 40 7.92 1.56 -2.48
C VAL A 40 6.74 1.06 -1.64
N ASN A 41 6.96 0.61 -0.41
CA ASN A 41 5.89 0.09 0.45
C ASN A 41 4.74 1.09 0.70
N PRO A 42 4.97 2.35 1.12
CA PRO A 42 3.92 3.34 1.27
C PRO A 42 3.09 3.55 -0.01
N LEU A 43 3.74 3.58 -1.18
CA LEU A 43 3.06 3.69 -2.46
C LEU A 43 2.15 2.48 -2.70
N MET A 44 2.68 1.28 -2.49
CA MET A 44 1.93 0.04 -2.62
C MET A 44 0.75 -0.06 -1.66
N GLU A 45 0.90 0.45 -0.43
CA GLU A 45 -0.18 0.50 0.55
C GLU A 45 -1.24 1.52 0.16
N ALA A 46 -0.87 2.69 -0.35
CA ALA A 46 -1.84 3.66 -0.86
C ALA A 46 -2.73 3.06 -1.95
N PHE A 47 -2.14 2.35 -2.92
CA PHE A 47 -2.88 1.79 -4.06
C PHE A 47 -3.58 0.45 -3.79
N GLY A 48 -3.10 -0.32 -2.82
CA GLY A 48 -3.56 -1.71 -2.62
C GLY A 48 -4.16 -2.01 -1.25
N ASN A 49 -4.09 -1.11 -0.28
CA ASN A 49 -4.72 -1.27 1.02
C ASN A 49 -6.04 -0.49 1.10
N ALA A 50 -6.97 -1.02 1.87
CA ALA A 50 -8.27 -0.41 2.13
C ALA A 50 -8.74 -0.69 3.56
N LYS A 51 -9.65 0.16 4.05
CA LYS A 51 -10.41 -0.08 5.29
C LYS A 51 -11.42 -1.20 5.05
N THR A 52 -11.34 -2.25 5.84
CA THR A 52 -12.38 -3.30 5.96
C THR A 52 -13.04 -3.20 7.33
N TYR A 53 -14.08 -4.00 7.55
CA TYR A 53 -14.78 -4.07 8.85
C TYR A 53 -13.83 -4.38 10.04
N ILE A 54 -12.79 -5.19 9.80
CA ILE A 54 -11.90 -5.71 10.86
C ILE A 54 -10.56 -4.95 10.91
N ASN A 55 -10.06 -4.46 9.76
CA ASN A 55 -8.74 -3.85 9.67
C ASN A 55 -8.79 -2.58 8.84
N THR A 56 -8.33 -1.47 9.42
CA THR A 56 -8.30 -0.15 8.77
C THR A 56 -7.25 -0.03 7.66
N ASN A 57 -6.21 -0.87 7.67
CA ASN A 57 -5.12 -0.89 6.68
C ASN A 57 -4.91 -2.33 6.14
N SER A 58 -5.94 -2.88 5.50
CA SER A 58 -5.95 -4.27 5.01
C SER A 58 -5.44 -4.34 3.58
N SER A 59 -4.33 -5.05 3.34
CA SER A 59 -3.86 -5.32 1.97
C SER A 59 -4.83 -6.21 1.21
N ARG A 60 -5.27 -5.74 0.03
CA ARG A 60 -6.20 -6.45 -0.87
C ARG A 60 -5.51 -6.96 -2.13
N PHE A 61 -4.22 -7.27 -2.00
CA PHE A 61 -3.35 -7.82 -3.04
C PHE A 61 -2.25 -8.66 -2.39
N GLY A 62 -1.72 -9.60 -3.15
CA GLY A 62 -0.51 -10.34 -2.81
C GLY A 62 0.75 -9.59 -3.30
N LYS A 63 1.77 -9.58 -2.46
CA LYS A 63 3.12 -9.09 -2.80
C LYS A 63 4.06 -10.28 -2.95
N TYR A 64 4.84 -10.30 -4.02
CA TYR A 64 5.91 -11.26 -4.24
C TYR A 64 7.22 -10.52 -4.50
N LEU A 65 8.15 -10.61 -3.56
CA LEU A 65 9.48 -10.03 -3.68
C LEU A 65 10.47 -11.11 -4.10
N GLU A 66 11.04 -10.93 -5.29
CA GLU A 66 12.11 -11.75 -5.84
C GLU A 66 13.44 -11.04 -5.62
N ILE A 67 14.43 -11.73 -5.03
CA ILE A 67 15.78 -11.19 -4.84
C ILE A 67 16.72 -11.93 -5.78
N LEU A 68 17.47 -11.18 -6.57
CA LEU A 68 18.43 -11.74 -7.53
C LEU A 68 19.82 -11.80 -6.91
N PHE A 69 20.47 -12.95 -7.03
CA PHE A 69 21.83 -13.18 -6.54
C PHE A 69 22.79 -13.48 -7.69
N SER A 70 24.04 -13.06 -7.53
CA SER A 70 25.15 -13.52 -8.37
C SER A 70 25.50 -14.97 -8.01
N PRO A 71 26.21 -15.71 -8.89
CA PRO A 71 26.76 -17.03 -8.55
C PRO A 71 27.67 -17.02 -7.32
N SER A 72 28.27 -15.86 -7.00
CA SER A 72 29.09 -15.65 -5.80
C SER A 72 28.31 -15.30 -4.53
N GLY A 73 26.97 -15.28 -4.58
CA GLY A 73 26.09 -15.00 -3.43
C GLY A 73 25.84 -13.52 -3.13
N ASN A 74 26.25 -12.60 -4.02
CA ASN A 74 26.01 -11.16 -3.84
C ASN A 74 24.62 -10.78 -4.35
N VAL A 75 23.95 -9.83 -3.70
CA VAL A 75 22.63 -9.37 -4.15
C VAL A 75 22.81 -8.40 -5.33
N LEU A 76 22.25 -8.78 -6.48
CA LEU A 76 22.27 -7.99 -7.71
C LEU A 76 21.09 -6.99 -7.77
N GLY A 77 19.96 -7.35 -7.16
CA GLY A 77 18.76 -6.53 -7.16
C GLY A 77 17.54 -7.25 -6.61
N ALA A 78 16.38 -6.62 -6.71
CA ALA A 78 15.11 -7.23 -6.39
C ALA A 78 13.99 -6.78 -7.35
N GLN A 79 13.01 -7.65 -7.56
CA GLN A 79 11.81 -7.40 -8.33
C GLN A 79 10.59 -7.63 -7.44
N LEU A 80 9.74 -6.60 -7.32
CA LEU A 80 8.45 -6.73 -6.65
C LEU A 80 7.37 -7.00 -7.70
N LYS A 81 6.56 -8.02 -7.49
CA LYS A 81 5.41 -8.39 -8.33
C LYS A 81 4.15 -8.38 -7.47
N GLU A 82 3.07 -7.92 -8.07
CA GLU A 82 1.75 -7.88 -7.45
C GLU A 82 0.86 -8.98 -8.02
N TYR A 83 0.02 -9.55 -7.16
CA TYR A 83 -0.90 -10.61 -7.54
C TYR A 83 -2.27 -10.37 -6.93
N LEU A 84 -3.32 -10.79 -7.65
CA LEU A 84 -4.69 -10.89 -7.13
C LEU A 84 -5.21 -9.61 -6.45
N LEU A 85 -4.93 -8.45 -7.02
CA LEU A 85 -5.56 -7.20 -6.58
C LEU A 85 -7.09 -7.33 -6.66
N GLU A 86 -7.79 -6.99 -5.58
CA GLU A 86 -9.25 -7.00 -5.51
C GLU A 86 -9.87 -5.85 -6.35
N LYS A 87 -9.82 -5.99 -7.68
CA LYS A 87 -10.27 -4.96 -8.63
C LYS A 87 -11.74 -4.56 -8.45
N SER A 88 -12.59 -5.50 -7.99
CA SER A 88 -14.01 -5.24 -7.73
C SER A 88 -14.24 -4.15 -6.67
N ARG A 89 -13.28 -3.94 -5.74
CA ARG A 89 -13.38 -2.92 -4.69
C ARG A 89 -13.56 -1.51 -5.23
N VAL A 90 -12.99 -1.23 -6.40
CA VAL A 90 -13.07 0.09 -7.06
C VAL A 90 -14.53 0.46 -7.35
N ILE A 91 -15.34 -0.51 -7.77
CA ILE A 91 -16.73 -0.27 -8.17
C ILE A 91 -17.74 -0.58 -7.06
N SER A 92 -17.40 -1.45 -6.11
CA SER A 92 -18.30 -1.91 -5.05
C SER A 92 -17.54 -2.45 -3.84
N HIS A 93 -17.99 -2.12 -2.65
CA HIS A 93 -17.51 -2.64 -1.38
C HIS A 93 -18.70 -2.74 -0.40
N ASN A 94 -18.53 -3.51 0.68
CA ASN A 94 -19.58 -3.65 1.69
C ASN A 94 -19.80 -2.34 2.45
N ASN A 95 -20.98 -2.22 3.08
CA ASN A 95 -21.25 -1.14 4.03
C ASN A 95 -20.16 -1.11 5.12
N ASP A 96 -19.77 0.09 5.55
CA ASP A 96 -18.72 0.36 6.54
C ASP A 96 -17.26 0.04 6.09
N GLU A 97 -17.08 -0.50 4.88
CA GLU A 97 -15.77 -0.61 4.24
C GLU A 97 -15.45 0.61 3.38
N GLY A 98 -14.18 0.79 3.04
CA GLY A 98 -13.72 1.87 2.17
C GLY A 98 -13.17 1.36 0.84
N ASN A 99 -12.95 2.30 -0.06
CA ASN A 99 -12.14 2.07 -1.26
C ASN A 99 -10.63 2.08 -0.91
N PHE A 100 -9.76 1.95 -1.90
CA PHE A 100 -8.32 2.06 -1.70
C PHE A 100 -7.90 3.44 -1.17
N HIS A 101 -6.89 3.48 -0.30
CA HIS A 101 -6.45 4.71 0.38
C HIS A 101 -6.06 5.84 -0.58
N ILE A 102 -5.54 5.50 -1.77
CA ILE A 102 -5.14 6.48 -2.79
C ILE A 102 -6.27 7.43 -3.19
N PHE A 103 -7.52 6.96 -3.22
CA PHE A 103 -8.65 7.83 -3.53
C PHE A 103 -8.83 8.91 -2.46
N TYR A 104 -8.73 8.54 -1.18
CA TYR A 104 -8.83 9.49 -0.08
C TYR A 104 -7.63 10.44 -0.04
N TYR A 105 -6.41 9.94 -0.32
CA TYR A 105 -5.21 10.77 -0.41
C TYR A 105 -5.28 11.77 -1.55
N LEU A 106 -5.93 11.44 -2.67
CA LEU A 106 -6.16 12.37 -3.76
C LEU A 106 -6.98 13.59 -3.30
N PHE A 107 -8.09 13.35 -2.58
CA PHE A 107 -8.92 14.44 -2.06
C PHE A 107 -8.21 15.26 -0.98
N ALA A 108 -7.45 14.60 -0.10
CA ALA A 108 -6.72 15.28 0.97
C ALA A 108 -5.49 16.05 0.47
N GLY A 109 -4.84 15.58 -0.60
CA GLY A 109 -3.59 16.16 -1.11
C GLY A 109 -3.76 17.25 -2.17
N LEU A 110 -4.91 17.32 -2.84
CA LEU A 110 -5.16 18.34 -3.87
C LEU A 110 -5.72 19.64 -3.28
N SER A 111 -5.33 20.77 -3.87
CA SER A 111 -5.92 22.06 -3.53
C SER A 111 -7.39 22.14 -3.99
N HIS A 112 -8.19 22.96 -3.29
CA HIS A 112 -9.59 23.17 -3.63
C HIS A 112 -9.78 23.57 -5.11
N ASP A 113 -8.98 24.50 -5.62
CA ASP A 113 -9.03 24.94 -7.02
C ASP A 113 -8.76 23.79 -8.00
N THR A 114 -7.83 22.88 -7.64
CA THR A 114 -7.50 21.73 -8.47
C THR A 114 -8.62 20.70 -8.44
N LEU A 115 -9.22 20.46 -7.28
CA LEU A 115 -10.38 19.57 -7.15
C LEU A 115 -11.54 20.07 -8.01
N VAL A 116 -11.91 21.35 -7.89
CA VAL A 116 -12.99 21.97 -8.67
C VAL A 116 -12.69 21.92 -10.17
N ARG A 117 -11.46 22.25 -10.58
CA ARG A 117 -11.05 22.20 -11.99
C ARG A 117 -11.16 20.80 -12.60
N ASN A 118 -10.91 19.76 -11.80
CA ASN A 118 -11.01 18.36 -12.22
C ASN A 118 -12.42 17.77 -12.02
N GLY A 119 -13.42 18.59 -11.62
CA GLY A 119 -14.78 18.11 -11.37
C GLY A 119 -14.93 17.23 -10.13
N LEU A 120 -13.93 17.24 -9.24
CA LEU A 120 -13.92 16.45 -8.01
C LEU A 120 -14.60 17.24 -6.89
N ARG A 121 -15.84 16.85 -6.57
CA ARG A 121 -16.61 17.37 -5.42
C ARG A 121 -16.29 16.58 -4.15
N THR A 122 -17.14 16.66 -3.12
CA THR A 122 -16.91 15.92 -1.87
C THR A 122 -16.85 14.41 -2.12
N PRO A 123 -16.02 13.63 -1.39
CA PRO A 123 -15.89 12.19 -1.61
C PRO A 123 -17.22 11.43 -1.59
N SER A 124 -18.17 11.82 -0.73
CA SER A 124 -19.49 11.20 -0.61
C SER A 124 -20.38 11.37 -1.86
N GLU A 125 -20.13 12.38 -2.68
CA GLU A 125 -20.85 12.61 -3.94
C GLU A 125 -20.39 11.68 -5.08
N HIS A 126 -19.26 10.99 -4.91
CA HIS A 126 -18.75 10.05 -5.89
C HIS A 126 -19.22 8.63 -5.58
N ARG A 127 -19.91 8.00 -6.54
CA ARG A 127 -20.43 6.62 -6.43
C ARG A 127 -19.40 5.59 -5.94
N TYR A 128 -18.13 5.78 -6.31
CA TYR A 128 -17.04 4.87 -5.93
C TYR A 128 -16.55 5.05 -4.49
N MET A 129 -17.03 6.07 -3.78
CA MET A 129 -16.62 6.41 -2.41
C MET A 129 -17.81 6.61 -1.45
N SER A 130 -19.04 6.60 -1.96
CA SER A 130 -20.27 7.00 -1.26
C SER A 130 -20.71 6.12 -0.08
N HIS A 131 -20.03 4.99 0.18
CA HIS A 131 -20.41 4.05 1.25
C HIS A 131 -19.58 4.23 2.54
N ASN A 132 -18.66 5.20 2.58
CA ASN A 132 -17.85 5.49 3.76
C ASN A 132 -17.75 7.00 4.03
N THR A 133 -18.68 7.53 4.82
CA THR A 133 -18.78 8.95 5.19
C THR A 133 -17.78 9.36 6.28
N GLU A 134 -17.20 8.42 7.05
CA GLU A 134 -16.27 8.73 8.14
C GLU A 134 -14.87 9.12 7.65
N LEU A 135 -14.37 8.54 6.55
CA LEU A 135 -13.05 8.88 6.01
C LEU A 135 -13.03 10.25 5.30
N ALA A 136 -14.19 10.80 4.95
CA ALA A 136 -14.31 12.18 4.46
C ALA A 136 -14.02 13.22 5.56
N GLN A 137 -13.99 12.82 6.84
CA GLN A 137 -13.65 13.68 7.98
C GLN A 137 -12.18 13.61 8.39
N LEU A 138 -11.29 13.01 7.58
CA LEU A 138 -9.85 13.12 7.76
C LEU A 138 -9.31 14.51 7.36
N ASP A 139 -9.95 15.57 7.87
CA ASP A 139 -9.37 16.92 8.02
C ASP A 139 -8.19 16.94 9.02
N GLY A 140 -7.85 15.78 9.61
CA GLY A 140 -6.77 15.61 10.60
C GLY A 140 -5.41 15.17 10.05
N ALA A 141 -5.25 14.86 8.76
CA ALA A 141 -3.97 14.35 8.21
C ALA A 141 -2.95 15.45 7.87
N ARG A 142 -2.85 16.48 8.71
CA ARG A 142 -1.71 17.44 8.75
C ARG A 142 -0.52 16.91 9.58
N GLN A 143 -0.52 15.64 9.96
CA GLN A 143 0.61 15.00 10.63
C GLN A 143 0.96 13.67 9.95
N VAL A 144 1.61 13.77 8.79
CA VAL A 144 2.76 12.93 8.44
C VAL A 144 3.76 13.81 7.70
#